data_AF-A0A2I4CV27-F1
#
_entry.id   AF-A0A2I4CV27-F1
#
_cell.length_a   1.000
_cell.length_b   1.000
_cell.length_c   1.000
_cell.angle_alpha   90.00
_cell.angle_beta   90.00
_cell.angle_gamma   90.00
#
_symmetry.space_group_name_H-M   'P 1'
#
loop_
_entity.id
_entity.type
_entity.pdbx_description
1 polymer ?
#
loop_
_entity_poly.entity_id
_entity_poly.type
_entity_poly.pdbx_seq_one_letter_code
_entity_poly.pdbx_strand_id
1 'polypeptide(L)'
;MKRTLDMTQIEFRCCGNNNYRDWFEVQWISNRYLDMNNDVVKDRVLSNVEGKYLMDSVPFSCCNPGSPRPCIQHHVTNNSAHYDYDHRTEELNIWNRGCLEAVFSYYSSIMTSIAVLLIISMFLESADVAGLKYLSTTLETMTDPENPECESEGWLLEKGIKETFTDMLSKLKTLGRGNQVQEGGDSPEAAT
;
A
#
# COMPACT_ATOMS: atom_id res chain seq x y z
N MET A 1 6.74 -17.77 10.66
CA MET A 1 6.98 -17.27 9.28
C MET A 1 6.23 -18.08 8.23
N LYS A 2 6.47 -19.40 8.09
CA LYS A 2 5.79 -20.25 7.08
C LYS A 2 4.25 -20.13 7.09
N ARG A 3 3.61 -20.15 8.27
CA ARG A 3 2.15 -19.99 8.40
C ARG A 3 1.60 -18.71 7.75
N THR A 4 2.28 -17.58 7.91
CA THR A 4 1.83 -16.30 7.35
C THR A 4 1.89 -16.34 5.83
N LEU A 5 2.99 -16.87 5.28
CA LEU A 5 3.15 -17.06 3.85
C LEU A 5 2.07 -17.98 3.27
N ASP A 6 1.77 -19.08 3.97
CA ASP A 6 0.75 -20.04 3.54
C ASP A 6 -0.64 -19.42 3.52
N MET A 7 -0.96 -18.62 4.54
CA MET A 7 -2.23 -17.87 4.56
C MET A 7 -2.31 -16.87 3.42
N THR A 8 -1.24 -16.11 3.16
CA THR A 8 -1.20 -15.17 2.04
C THR A 8 -1.43 -15.87 0.70
N GLN A 9 -0.78 -17.01 0.46
CA GLN A 9 -0.95 -17.76 -0.79
C GLN A 9 -2.37 -18.26 -1.01
N ILE A 10 -3.00 -18.76 0.06
CA ILE A 10 -4.38 -19.25 0.01
C ILE A 10 -5.37 -18.11 -0.18
N GLU A 11 -5.21 -17.01 0.57
CA GLU A 11 -6.11 -15.85 0.56
C GLU A 11 -6.06 -15.11 -0.77
N PHE A 12 -4.86 -14.85 -1.30
CA PHE A 12 -4.65 -14.12 -2.56
C PHE A 12 -4.59 -15.02 -3.79
N ARG A 13 -4.80 -16.34 -3.65
CA ARG A 13 -4.84 -17.32 -4.75
C ARG A 13 -3.60 -17.22 -5.64
N CYS A 14 -2.44 -17.26 -5.00
CA CYS A 14 -1.15 -17.03 -5.64
C CYS A 14 -0.11 -18.06 -5.17
N CYS A 15 0.95 -18.24 -5.94
CA CYS A 15 2.05 -19.13 -5.56
C CYS A 15 3.41 -18.53 -5.92
N GLY A 16 4.34 -18.63 -4.98
CA GLY A 16 5.68 -18.06 -5.12
C GLY A 16 5.65 -16.53 -5.15
N ASN A 17 6.78 -15.93 -5.50
CA ASN A 17 6.90 -14.47 -5.62
C ASN A 17 6.35 -13.99 -6.97
N ASN A 18 6.95 -14.50 -8.04
CA ASN A 18 6.55 -14.26 -9.43
C ASN A 18 5.74 -15.43 -9.99
N ASN A 19 6.12 -16.66 -9.64
CA ASN A 19 5.45 -17.87 -10.08
C ASN A 19 5.78 -19.05 -9.16
N TYR A 20 5.08 -20.18 -9.32
CA TYR A 20 5.26 -21.35 -8.47
C TYR A 20 6.67 -21.99 -8.53
N ARG A 21 7.43 -21.80 -9.61
CA ARG A 21 8.78 -22.35 -9.77
C ARG A 21 9.81 -21.69 -8.85
N ASP A 22 9.48 -20.53 -8.27
CA ASP A 22 10.31 -19.91 -7.24
C ASP A 22 10.56 -20.87 -6.05
N TRP A 23 9.65 -21.83 -5.81
CA TRP A 23 9.81 -22.85 -4.78
C TRP A 23 10.84 -23.93 -5.11
N PHE A 24 11.26 -24.05 -6.37
CA PHE A 24 12.26 -25.04 -6.78
C PHE A 24 13.68 -24.58 -6.45
N GLU A 25 13.86 -23.26 -6.33
CA GLU A 25 15.14 -22.61 -6.08
C GLU A 25 15.34 -22.26 -4.59
N VAL A 26 14.26 -22.34 -3.79
CA VAL A 26 14.26 -21.96 -2.37
C VAL A 26 13.86 -23.14 -1.49
N GLN A 27 14.69 -23.45 -0.50
CA GLN A 27 14.34 -24.43 0.52
C GLN A 27 13.27 -23.87 1.47
N TRP A 28 12.06 -24.41 1.36
CA TRP A 28 10.91 -24.00 2.17
C TRP A 28 10.50 -25.03 3.23
N ILE A 29 11.03 -26.25 3.13
CA ILE A 29 10.89 -27.31 4.13
C ILE A 29 11.98 -27.12 5.19
N SER A 30 11.59 -26.91 6.44
CA SER A 30 12.54 -26.77 7.54
C SER A 30 13.30 -28.07 7.78
N ASN A 31 14.59 -27.95 8.10
CA ASN A 31 15.46 -29.09 8.47
C ASN A 31 14.87 -29.96 9.59
N ARG A 32 14.00 -29.41 10.46
CA ARG A 32 13.31 -30.19 11.49
C ARG A 32 12.43 -31.31 10.91
N TYR A 33 11.91 -31.13 9.70
CA TYR A 33 11.03 -32.09 9.03
C TYR A 33 11.79 -32.99 8.05
N LEU A 34 13.11 -32.80 7.92
CA LEU A 34 13.97 -33.61 7.07
C LEU A 34 14.68 -34.64 7.95
N ASP A 35 14.46 -35.92 7.66
CA ASP A 35 15.20 -37.00 8.31
C ASP A 35 16.59 -37.13 7.68
N MET A 36 17.59 -36.54 8.33
CA MET A 36 18.98 -36.58 7.88
C MET A 36 19.65 -37.94 8.05
N ASN A 37 18.98 -38.91 8.68
CA ASN A 37 19.43 -40.30 8.73
C ASN A 37 19.00 -41.09 7.50
N ASN A 38 18.09 -40.55 6.69
CA ASN A 38 17.67 -41.18 5.46
C ASN A 38 18.65 -40.83 4.32
N ASP A 39 19.25 -41.85 3.72
CA ASP A 39 20.24 -41.70 2.66
C ASP A 39 19.69 -40.91 1.46
N VAL A 40 18.40 -41.03 1.12
CA VAL A 40 17.79 -40.30 0.00
C VAL A 40 17.70 -38.79 0.28
N VAL A 41 17.37 -38.43 1.52
CA VAL A 41 17.30 -37.02 1.95
C VAL A 41 18.70 -36.44 1.97
N LYS A 42 19.64 -37.19 2.56
CA LYS A 42 21.05 -36.79 2.66
C LYS A 42 21.68 -36.62 1.27
N ASP A 43 21.51 -37.58 0.38
CA ASP A 43 22.00 -37.51 -1.00
C ASP A 43 21.44 -36.29 -1.71
N ARG A 44 20.14 -36.00 -1.54
CA ARG A 44 19.52 -34.82 -2.15
C ARG A 44 20.05 -33.50 -1.61
N VAL A 45 20.25 -33.40 -0.29
CA VAL A 45 20.87 -32.22 0.33
C VAL A 45 22.28 -32.02 -0.21
N LEU A 46 23.07 -33.10 -0.31
CA LEU A 46 24.46 -33.06 -0.76
C LEU A 46 24.62 -32.85 -2.27
N SER A 47 23.66 -33.31 -3.08
CA SER A 47 23.69 -33.18 -4.54
C SER A 47 23.28 -31.79 -5.03
N ASN A 48 22.55 -31.03 -4.20
CA ASN A 48 22.03 -29.72 -4.55
C ASN A 48 23.01 -28.61 -4.20
N VAL A 49 22.89 -27.50 -4.92
CA VAL A 49 23.68 -26.30 -4.71
C VAL A 49 23.44 -25.76 -3.29
N GLU A 50 24.51 -25.34 -2.61
CA GLU A 50 24.49 -24.79 -1.25
C GLU A 50 24.04 -25.75 -0.13
N GLY A 51 23.96 -27.06 -0.37
CA GLY A 51 23.54 -28.00 0.67
C GLY A 51 22.06 -27.83 1.05
N LYS A 52 21.23 -27.36 0.11
CA LYS A 52 19.80 -27.11 0.32
C LYS A 52 18.97 -28.30 -0.15
N TYR A 53 17.87 -28.57 0.52
CA TYR A 53 16.89 -29.56 0.05
C TYR A 53 15.97 -28.94 -1.01
N LEU A 54 16.41 -28.97 -2.28
CA LEU A 54 15.65 -28.49 -3.44
C LEU A 54 14.97 -29.65 -4.16
N MET A 55 13.76 -29.40 -4.65
CA MET A 55 12.95 -30.37 -5.37
C MET A 55 11.95 -29.67 -6.27
N ASP A 56 11.51 -30.36 -7.33
CA ASP A 56 10.36 -29.96 -8.14
C ASP A 56 9.07 -30.12 -7.31
N SER A 57 8.86 -29.21 -6.35
CA SER A 57 7.69 -29.23 -5.48
C SER A 57 7.31 -27.87 -4.93
N VAL A 58 6.02 -27.73 -4.66
CA VAL A 58 5.40 -26.53 -4.10
C VAL A 58 4.75 -26.83 -2.75
N PRO A 59 4.60 -25.84 -1.86
CA PRO A 59 3.83 -26.04 -0.64
C PRO A 59 2.34 -26.23 -0.93
N PHE A 60 1.63 -26.91 -0.02
CA PHE A 60 0.19 -27.14 -0.14
C PHE A 60 -0.64 -25.86 -0.29
N SER A 61 -0.15 -24.73 0.21
CA SER A 61 -0.80 -23.42 0.12
C SER A 61 -0.90 -22.89 -1.31
N CYS A 62 -0.13 -23.43 -2.25
CA CYS A 62 -0.22 -23.13 -3.67
C CYS A 62 -1.35 -23.88 -4.39
N CYS A 63 -1.97 -24.87 -3.73
CA CYS A 63 -3.02 -25.68 -4.33
C CYS A 63 -4.29 -24.87 -4.58
N ASN A 64 -4.93 -25.12 -5.73
CA ASN A 64 -6.24 -24.56 -6.03
C ASN A 64 -7.36 -25.52 -5.56
N PRO A 65 -8.19 -25.12 -4.58
CA PRO A 65 -9.28 -25.96 -4.08
C PRO A 65 -10.41 -26.16 -5.11
N GLY A 66 -10.47 -25.33 -6.16
CA GLY A 66 -11.43 -25.49 -7.26
C GLY A 66 -10.99 -26.47 -8.35
N SER A 67 -9.81 -27.09 -8.21
CA SER A 67 -9.31 -28.06 -9.19
C SER A 67 -10.16 -29.35 -9.15
N PRO A 68 -10.51 -29.95 -10.31
CA PRO A 68 -11.27 -31.20 -10.35
C PRO A 68 -10.42 -32.43 -9.94
N ARG A 69 -9.11 -32.29 -9.88
CA ARG A 69 -8.15 -33.35 -9.48
C ARG A 69 -7.52 -33.02 -8.13
N PRO A 70 -7.03 -34.02 -7.38
CA PRO A 70 -6.22 -33.80 -6.19
C PRO A 70 -5.00 -32.93 -6.50
N CYS A 71 -4.63 -32.06 -5.56
CA CYS A 71 -3.47 -31.18 -5.74
C CYS A 71 -2.16 -31.97 -5.86
N ILE A 72 -1.41 -31.69 -6.92
CA ILE A 72 -0.08 -32.25 -7.16
C ILE A 72 0.95 -31.26 -6.65
N GLN A 73 1.62 -31.65 -5.57
CA GLN A 73 2.66 -30.82 -4.95
C GLN A 73 4.07 -31.23 -5.38
N HIS A 74 4.26 -32.45 -5.87
CA HIS A 74 5.56 -33.02 -6.17
C HIS A 74 5.64 -33.43 -7.64
N HIS A 75 6.83 -33.30 -8.23
CA HIS A 75 7.08 -33.62 -9.64
C HIS A 75 6.17 -32.83 -10.59
N VAL A 76 5.97 -31.54 -10.29
CA VAL A 76 5.03 -30.64 -10.98
C VAL A 76 5.44 -30.41 -12.43
N THR A 77 6.74 -30.49 -12.75
CA THR A 77 7.22 -30.32 -14.14
C THR A 77 7.32 -31.62 -14.92
N ASN A 78 7.08 -32.77 -14.29
CA ASN A 78 7.25 -34.08 -14.90
C ASN A 78 5.90 -34.69 -15.34
N ASN A 79 5.61 -34.64 -16.64
CA ASN A 79 4.39 -35.19 -17.24
C ASN A 79 4.23 -36.72 -17.04
N SER A 80 5.32 -37.45 -16.86
CA SER A 80 5.28 -38.91 -16.67
C SER A 80 5.09 -39.35 -15.21
N ALA A 81 5.19 -38.41 -14.25
CA ALA A 81 5.13 -38.72 -12.84
C ALA A 81 3.71 -39.01 -12.35
N HIS A 82 2.70 -38.53 -13.08
CA HIS A 82 1.29 -38.62 -12.68
C HIS A 82 0.46 -39.14 -13.84
N TYR A 83 -0.60 -39.88 -13.53
CA TYR A 83 -1.56 -40.35 -14.54
C TYR A 83 -2.27 -39.15 -15.15
N ASP A 84 -2.35 -39.12 -16.50
CA ASP A 84 -3.04 -38.10 -17.28
C ASP A 84 -2.68 -36.68 -16.81
N TYR A 85 -1.39 -36.36 -16.92
CA TYR A 85 -0.83 -35.11 -16.45
C TYR A 85 0.01 -34.43 -17.52
N ASP A 86 -0.37 -33.21 -17.86
CA ASP A 86 0.46 -32.31 -18.65
C ASP A 86 0.58 -30.96 -17.96
N HIS A 87 1.77 -30.69 -17.42
CA HIS A 87 2.06 -29.47 -16.66
C HIS A 87 1.86 -28.18 -17.47
N ARG A 88 1.80 -28.26 -18.81
CA ARG A 88 1.59 -27.09 -19.68
C ARG A 88 0.12 -26.72 -19.83
N THR A 89 -0.78 -27.69 -19.74
CA THR A 89 -2.23 -27.50 -19.89
C THR A 89 -2.95 -27.49 -18.54
N GLU A 90 -2.30 -28.00 -17.49
CA GLU A 90 -2.83 -28.03 -16.13
C GLU A 90 -2.74 -26.66 -15.42
N GLU A 91 -3.52 -25.68 -15.88
CA GLU A 91 -3.56 -24.33 -15.29
C GLU A 91 -4.36 -24.25 -13.98
N LEU A 92 -5.14 -25.29 -13.66
CA LEU A 92 -6.11 -25.28 -12.57
C LEU A 92 -5.67 -26.02 -11.31
N ASN A 93 -4.57 -26.77 -11.31
CA ASN A 93 -4.17 -27.57 -10.14
C ASN A 93 -3.50 -26.72 -9.05
N ILE A 94 -2.67 -25.78 -9.47
CA ILE A 94 -1.93 -24.85 -8.61
C ILE A 94 -2.11 -23.42 -9.12
N TRP A 95 -1.95 -22.45 -8.24
CA TRP A 95 -1.96 -21.05 -8.64
C TRP A 95 -0.69 -20.71 -9.44
N ASN A 96 -0.84 -20.31 -10.71
CA ASN A 96 0.29 -19.88 -11.54
C ASN A 96 0.66 -18.41 -11.33
N ARG A 97 -0.25 -17.60 -10.78
CA ARG A 97 -0.03 -16.18 -10.51
C ARG A 97 0.91 -15.97 -9.33
N GLY A 98 1.89 -15.09 -9.49
CA GLY A 98 2.80 -14.68 -8.42
C GLY A 98 2.12 -13.85 -7.33
N CYS A 99 2.53 -14.06 -6.08
CA CYS A 99 1.96 -13.31 -4.95
C CYS A 99 2.33 -11.82 -4.95
N LEU A 100 3.48 -11.45 -5.52
CA LEU A 100 3.87 -10.04 -5.64
C LEU A 100 2.83 -9.26 -6.46
N GLU A 101 2.46 -9.81 -7.62
CA GLU A 101 1.45 -9.19 -8.49
C GLU A 101 0.05 -9.24 -7.88
N ALA A 102 -0.35 -10.38 -7.29
CA ALA A 102 -1.67 -10.55 -6.69
C ALA A 102 -1.93 -9.55 -5.54
N VAL A 103 -0.96 -9.42 -4.63
CA VAL A 103 -1.06 -8.51 -3.48
C VAL A 103 -0.97 -7.05 -3.93
N PHE A 104 -0.04 -6.72 -4.84
CA PHE A 104 0.10 -5.36 -5.37
C PHE A 104 -1.17 -4.90 -6.08
N SER A 105 -1.76 -5.76 -6.92
CA SER A 105 -3.01 -5.49 -7.63
C SER A 105 -4.17 -5.21 -6.67
N TYR A 106 -4.29 -5.98 -5.59
CA TYR A 106 -5.33 -5.78 -4.57
C TYR A 106 -5.19 -4.43 -3.85
N TYR A 107 -4.00 -4.13 -3.31
CA TYR A 107 -3.78 -2.88 -2.59
C TYR A 107 -3.81 -1.65 -3.51
N SER A 108 -3.32 -1.77 -4.74
CA SER A 108 -3.40 -0.69 -5.72
C SER A 108 -4.85 -0.32 -6.01
N SER A 109 -5.73 -1.31 -6.20
CA SER A 109 -7.17 -1.06 -6.42
C SER A 109 -7.82 -0.33 -5.25
N ILE A 110 -7.51 -0.73 -4.01
CA ILE A 110 -8.01 -0.07 -2.80
C ILE A 110 -7.49 1.37 -2.72
N MET A 111 -6.19 1.58 -2.88
CA MET A 111 -5.57 2.91 -2.81
C MET A 111 -6.11 3.87 -3.86
N THR A 112 -6.30 3.40 -5.10
CA THR A 112 -6.92 4.21 -6.15
C THR A 112 -8.35 4.60 -5.78
N SER A 113 -9.14 3.68 -5.24
CA SER A 113 -10.51 3.96 -4.80
C SER A 113 -10.55 4.99 -3.66
N ILE A 114 -9.67 4.85 -2.67
CA ILE A 114 -9.52 5.82 -1.57
C ILE A 114 -9.10 7.19 -2.10
N ALA A 115 -8.13 7.26 -3.02
CA ALA A 115 -7.67 8.51 -3.60
C ALA A 115 -8.80 9.27 -4.32
N VAL A 116 -9.64 8.56 -5.08
CA VAL A 116 -10.82 9.15 -5.72
C VAL A 116 -11.80 9.72 -4.69
N LEU A 117 -12.09 8.97 -3.62
CA LEU A 117 -12.97 9.44 -2.54
C LEU A 117 -12.41 10.68 -1.82
N LEU A 118 -11.09 10.72 -1.57
CA LEU A 118 -10.43 11.87 -0.95
C LEU A 118 -10.48 13.12 -1.84
N ILE A 119 -10.36 12.95 -3.16
CA ILE A 119 -10.50 14.06 -4.10
C ILE A 119 -11.92 14.61 -4.06
N ILE A 120 -12.92 13.74 -4.03
CA ILE A 120 -14.34 14.15 -3.94
C ILE A 120 -14.59 14.87 -2.61
N SER A 121 -14.10 14.33 -1.49
CA SER A 121 -14.27 14.97 -0.18
C SER A 121 -13.57 16.33 -0.13
N MET A 122 -12.39 16.48 -0.72
CA MET A 122 -11.69 17.77 -0.83
C MET A 122 -12.54 18.82 -1.57
N PHE A 123 -13.19 18.46 -2.66
CA PHE A 123 -14.08 19.39 -3.37
C PHE A 123 -15.30 19.78 -2.53
N LEU A 124 -15.93 18.83 -1.86
CA LEU A 124 -17.06 19.10 -0.97
C LEU A 124 -16.66 20.01 0.20
N GLU A 125 -15.55 19.71 0.87
CA GLU A 125 -15.02 20.54 1.96
C GLU A 125 -14.69 21.96 1.47
N SER A 126 -14.10 22.09 0.27
CA SER A 126 -13.82 23.41 -0.30
C SER A 126 -15.09 24.21 -0.58
N ALA A 127 -16.16 23.55 -1.02
CA ALA A 127 -17.46 24.17 -1.26
C ALA A 127 -18.14 24.59 0.05
N ASP A 128 -18.09 23.74 1.07
CA ASP A 128 -18.63 24.04 2.41
C ASP A 128 -17.91 25.24 3.03
N VAL A 129 -16.57 25.26 2.98
CA VAL A 129 -15.77 26.38 3.48
C VAL A 129 -16.06 27.66 2.69
N ALA A 130 -16.19 27.57 1.37
CA ALA A 130 -16.53 28.72 0.55
C ALA A 130 -17.94 29.26 0.87
N GLY A 131 -18.92 28.37 1.04
CA GLY A 131 -20.30 28.72 1.41
C GLY A 131 -20.37 29.35 2.80
N LEU A 132 -19.70 28.78 3.79
CA LEU A 132 -19.59 29.35 5.13
C LEU A 132 -18.88 30.71 5.11
N LYS A 133 -17.80 30.85 4.32
CA LYS A 133 -17.10 32.13 4.21
C LYS A 133 -17.99 33.19 3.57
N TYR A 134 -18.70 32.84 2.50
CA TYR A 134 -19.64 33.75 1.84
C TYR A 134 -20.77 34.19 2.77
N LEU A 135 -21.37 33.25 3.52
CA LEU A 135 -22.40 33.57 4.51
C LEU A 135 -21.86 34.48 5.60
N SER A 136 -20.65 34.20 6.11
CA SER A 136 -20.04 35.02 7.16
C SER A 136 -19.78 36.45 6.72
N THR A 137 -19.27 36.68 5.50
CA THR A 137 -19.00 38.04 5.01
C THR A 137 -20.29 38.80 4.74
N THR A 138 -21.35 38.12 4.29
CA THR A 138 -22.68 38.71 4.12
C THR A 138 -23.26 39.18 5.46
N LEU A 139 -23.09 38.39 6.53
CA LEU A 139 -23.55 38.76 7.88
C LEU A 139 -22.77 39.95 8.45
N GLU A 140 -21.46 40.02 8.19
CA GLU A 140 -20.60 41.12 8.64
C GLU A 140 -20.94 42.46 7.95
N THR A 141 -21.54 42.44 6.76
CA THR A 141 -21.86 43.64 5.98
C THR A 141 -23.29 44.14 6.14
N MET A 142 -24.08 43.51 7.00
CA MET A 142 -25.46 43.92 7.27
C MET A 142 -25.51 45.33 7.89
N THR A 143 -26.28 46.23 7.27
CA THR A 143 -26.45 47.61 7.73
C THR A 143 -27.40 47.72 8.93
N ASP A 144 -28.43 46.86 8.97
CA ASP A 144 -29.40 46.77 10.07
C ASP A 144 -29.63 45.29 10.46
N PRO A 145 -29.10 44.82 11.61
CA PRO A 145 -29.25 43.44 12.04
C PRO A 145 -30.65 43.07 12.56
N GLU A 146 -31.55 44.03 12.82
CA GLU A 146 -32.93 43.74 13.25
C GLU A 146 -33.90 43.52 12.07
N ASN A 147 -33.53 43.94 10.86
CA ASN A 147 -34.36 43.81 9.66
C ASN A 147 -33.96 42.59 8.79
N PRO A 148 -34.81 41.55 8.68
CA PRO A 148 -34.49 40.34 7.93
C PRO A 148 -34.46 40.49 6.40
N GLU A 149 -34.98 41.59 5.84
CA GLU A 149 -34.97 41.86 4.39
C GLU A 149 -33.89 42.87 3.97
N CYS A 150 -32.91 43.13 4.83
CA CYS A 150 -31.86 44.11 4.55
C CYS A 150 -30.90 43.63 3.43
N GLU A 151 -30.57 44.52 2.50
CA GLU A 151 -29.56 44.24 1.47
C GLU A 151 -28.17 44.08 2.11
N SER A 152 -27.43 43.04 1.69
CA SER A 152 -26.07 42.75 2.16
C SER A 152 -25.23 42.15 1.04
N GLU A 153 -23.93 42.44 1.05
CA GLU A 153 -22.98 41.97 0.03
C GLU A 153 -22.03 40.94 0.65
N GLY A 154 -21.99 39.75 0.05
CA GLY A 154 -21.05 38.69 0.40
C GLY A 154 -19.92 38.58 -0.61
N TRP A 155 -18.70 38.36 -0.14
CA TRP A 155 -17.55 38.05 -0.98
C TRP A 155 -16.75 36.88 -0.42
N LEU A 156 -16.13 36.12 -1.32
CA LEU A 156 -15.24 35.02 -0.95
C LEU A 156 -13.82 35.51 -0.66
N LEU A 157 -13.36 36.52 -1.41
CA LEU A 157 -12.05 37.14 -1.27
C LEU A 157 -12.24 38.66 -1.20
N GLU A 158 -11.74 39.28 -0.13
CA GLU A 158 -11.80 40.74 0.06
C GLU A 158 -10.88 41.48 -0.93
N LYS A 159 -9.83 40.79 -1.41
CA LYS A 159 -8.81 41.30 -2.33
C LYS A 159 -8.69 40.40 -3.56
N GLY A 160 -8.06 40.91 -4.62
CA GLY A 160 -7.74 40.08 -5.79
C GLY A 160 -6.83 38.90 -5.43
N ILE A 161 -6.98 37.76 -6.13
CA ILE A 161 -6.27 36.50 -5.85
C ILE A 161 -4.76 36.71 -5.66
N LYS A 162 -4.11 37.48 -6.55
CA LYS A 162 -2.67 37.76 -6.47
C LYS A 162 -2.28 38.44 -5.17
N GLU A 163 -3.08 39.42 -4.74
CA GLU A 163 -2.86 40.17 -3.52
C GLU A 163 -3.07 39.29 -2.28
N THR A 164 -4.11 38.45 -2.27
CA THR A 164 -4.35 37.46 -1.21
C THR A 164 -3.18 36.48 -1.08
N PHE A 165 -2.65 35.96 -2.20
CA PHE A 165 -1.49 35.07 -2.17
C PHE A 165 -0.23 35.77 -1.66
N THR A 166 0.03 37.01 -2.08
CA THR A 166 1.18 37.77 -1.56
C THR A 166 1.04 38.10 -0.08
N ASP A 167 -0.18 38.39 0.39
CA ASP A 167 -0.47 38.65 1.81
C ASP A 167 -0.39 37.38 2.65
N MET A 168 -0.85 36.25 2.11
CA MET A 168 -0.71 34.95 2.77
C MET A 168 0.77 34.54 2.86
N LEU A 169 1.54 34.71 1.78
CA LEU A 169 2.97 34.40 1.76
C LEU A 169 3.77 35.32 2.68
N SER A 170 3.39 36.60 2.77
CA SER A 170 4.01 37.56 3.69
C SER A 170 3.70 37.19 5.15
N LYS A 171 2.45 36.84 5.47
CA LYS A 171 2.03 36.33 6.79
C LYS A 171 2.73 35.02 7.17
N LEU A 172 2.92 34.12 6.22
CA LEU A 172 3.64 32.86 6.44
C LEU A 172 5.14 33.12 6.70
N LYS A 173 5.73 34.08 5.98
CA LYS A 173 7.12 34.51 6.16
C LYS A 173 7.34 35.24 7.48
N THR A 174 6.40 36.04 7.95
CA THR A 174 6.48 36.69 9.28
C THR A 174 6.25 35.69 10.41
N LEU A 175 5.33 34.74 10.26
CA LEU A 175 5.14 33.64 11.21
C LEU A 175 6.39 32.74 11.30
N GLY A 176 7.04 32.44 10.16
CA GLY A 176 8.31 31.72 10.12
C GLY A 176 9.51 32.49 10.68
N ARG A 177 9.51 33.83 10.61
CA ARG A 177 10.51 34.69 11.26
C ARG A 177 10.31 34.83 12.77
N GLY A 178 9.10 34.60 13.28
CA GLY A 178 8.83 34.60 14.72
C GLY A 178 9.57 33.51 15.51
N ASN A 179 10.08 32.48 14.83
CA ASN A 179 10.92 31.41 15.41
C ASN A 179 12.43 31.67 15.31
N GLN A 180 12.88 32.78 14.73
CA GLN A 180 14.28 33.19 14.80
C GLN A 180 14.47 34.19 15.95
N VAL A 181 14.99 33.68 17.08
CA VAL A 181 15.61 34.51 18.11
C VAL A 181 16.73 35.32 17.45
N GLN A 182 16.68 36.65 17.59
CA GLN A 182 17.83 37.50 17.29
C GLN A 182 18.96 37.15 18.25
N GLU A 183 19.97 36.45 17.75
CA GLU A 183 21.22 36.20 18.45
C GLU A 183 22.15 37.41 18.27
N GLY A 184 22.31 38.20 19.34
CA GLY A 184 23.57 38.86 19.68
C GLY A 184 23.80 40.30 19.22
N GLY A 185 23.98 41.19 20.21
CA GLY A 185 24.98 42.26 20.17
C GLY A 185 24.48 43.69 20.37
N ASP A 186 24.30 44.13 21.61
CA ASP A 186 25.34 44.89 22.36
C ASP A 186 24.68 45.53 23.61
N SER A 187 25.24 45.24 24.79
CA SER A 187 24.85 45.90 26.04
C SER A 187 25.63 47.21 26.17
N PRO A 188 25.00 48.38 26.33
CA PRO A 188 25.67 49.52 26.92
C PRO A 188 25.72 49.30 28.43
N GLU A 189 26.93 49.09 28.92
CA GLU A 189 27.31 49.21 30.32
C GLU A 189 26.93 50.61 30.84
N ALA A 190 26.35 50.65 32.03
CA ALA A 190 25.91 51.87 32.69
C ALA A 190 27.09 52.79 33.06
N ALA A 191 26.92 54.11 32.92
CA ALA A 191 27.72 55.10 33.63
C ALA A 191 26.83 56.30 34.02
N THR A 192 26.50 56.35 35.31
CA THR A 192 26.70 57.57 36.13
C THR A 192 28.14 57.62 36.58
#